data_AF-A0A7V9J4E7-F1
#
_entry.id   AF-A0A7V9J4E7-F1
#
_cell.length_a   1.000
_cell.length_b   1.000
_cell.length_c   1.000
_cell.angle_alpha   90.00
_cell.angle_beta   90.00
_cell.angle_gamma   90.00
#
_symmetry.space_group_name_H-M   'P 1'
#
loop_
_entity.id
_entity.type
_entity.pdbx_description
1 polymer ?
#
loop_
_entity_poly.entity_id
_entity_poly.type
_entity_poly.pdbx_seq_one_letter_code
_entity_poly.pdbx_strand_id
1 'polypeptide(L)'
;DAQPSAGRKFLVAGRGGLNLTHSEPVENFPARYRTEEERWRDLLADFGPDALRAWAEELAVETYVGTSRRVFPRGQKAAVLLRAWLRRLREAGVEFKTGARLAGLTDAGESWCLDFENGERLLAGAVVLALGGAS
;
A
#
# COMPACT_ATOMS: atom_id res chain seq x y z
N ASP A 1 -5.28 12.51 -0.35
CA ASP A 1 -6.19 11.54 -1.00
C ASP A 1 -7.50 12.26 -1.28
N ALA A 2 -8.04 12.16 -2.50
CA ALA A 2 -9.29 12.81 -2.89
C ALA A 2 -10.51 12.24 -2.13
N GLN A 3 -10.39 11.03 -1.60
CA GLN A 3 -11.44 10.34 -0.85
C GLN A 3 -11.47 10.77 0.61
N PRO A 4 -12.62 10.63 1.30
CA PRO A 4 -12.77 11.00 2.71
C PRO A 4 -12.03 10.06 3.68
N SER A 5 -11.50 8.94 3.19
CA SER A 5 -10.73 7.99 4.00
C SER A 5 -9.68 7.24 3.18
N ALA A 6 -8.55 6.91 3.81
CA ALA A 6 -7.48 6.14 3.21
C ALA A 6 -7.84 4.65 3.10
N GLY A 7 -7.28 3.95 2.10
CA GLY A 7 -7.35 2.49 1.99
C GLY A 7 -8.71 1.93 1.57
N ARG A 8 -9.56 2.70 0.89
CA ARG A 8 -10.89 2.23 0.45
C ARG A 8 -10.83 0.98 -0.42
N LYS A 9 -9.93 0.94 -1.41
CA LYS A 9 -9.75 -0.24 -2.28
C LYS A 9 -9.23 -1.46 -1.52
N PHE A 10 -8.39 -1.24 -0.51
CA PHE A 10 -7.92 -2.28 0.41
C PHE A 10 -9.11 -2.92 1.18
N LEU A 11 -10.05 -2.10 1.66
CA LEU A 11 -11.26 -2.60 2.32
C LEU A 11 -12.21 -3.33 1.36
N VAL A 12 -12.34 -2.86 0.12
CA VAL A 12 -13.13 -3.53 -0.92
C VAL A 12 -12.54 -4.91 -1.23
N ALA A 13 -11.22 -4.99 -1.45
CA ALA A 13 -10.50 -6.25 -1.61
C ALA A 13 -10.65 -7.16 -0.38
N GLY A 14 -10.78 -6.56 0.79
CA GLY A 14 -11.01 -7.23 2.07
C GLY A 14 -12.36 -7.93 2.22
N ARG A 15 -13.38 -7.63 1.40
CA ARG A 15 -14.70 -8.30 1.51
C ARG A 15 -14.62 -9.81 1.29
N GLY A 16 -13.67 -10.27 0.47
CA GLY A 16 -13.36 -11.69 0.27
C GLY A 16 -12.26 -12.23 1.19
N GLY A 17 -11.96 -11.53 2.29
CA GLY A 17 -10.93 -11.90 3.26
C GLY A 17 -9.57 -11.23 3.07
N LEU A 18 -9.36 -10.41 2.03
CA LEU A 18 -8.08 -9.80 1.62
C LEU A 18 -7.02 -10.84 1.25
N ASN A 19 -6.91 -11.15 -0.05
CA ASN A 19 -5.75 -11.89 -0.56
C ASN A 19 -4.50 -11.00 -0.43
N LEU A 20 -3.73 -11.17 0.64
CA LEU A 20 -2.60 -10.33 0.99
C LEU A 20 -1.37 -10.64 0.14
N THR A 21 -1.08 -11.92 -0.08
CA THR A 21 0.04 -12.42 -0.90
C THR A 21 -0.18 -13.87 -1.30
N HIS A 22 0.84 -14.55 -1.82
CA HIS A 22 0.82 -15.95 -2.20
C HIS A 22 1.90 -16.75 -1.46
N SER A 23 1.75 -18.07 -1.38
CA SER A 23 2.68 -19.01 -0.71
C SER A 23 3.57 -19.78 -1.67
N GLU A 24 3.71 -19.31 -2.92
CA GLU A 24 4.68 -19.90 -3.84
C GLU A 24 6.11 -19.49 -3.43
N PRO A 25 7.14 -20.26 -3.82
CA PRO A 25 8.52 -19.86 -3.60
C PRO A 25 8.78 -18.46 -4.20
N VAL A 26 9.51 -17.60 -3.48
CA VAL A 26 9.74 -16.21 -3.88
C VAL A 26 10.43 -16.10 -5.24
N GLU A 27 11.22 -17.11 -5.61
CA GLU A 27 11.92 -17.20 -6.90
C GLU A 27 10.95 -17.27 -8.09
N ASN A 28 9.71 -17.73 -7.86
CA ASN A 28 8.68 -17.83 -8.88
C ASN A 28 7.80 -16.57 -8.99
N PHE A 29 7.82 -15.68 -8.00
CA PHE A 29 7.00 -14.46 -8.01
C PHE A 29 7.32 -13.51 -9.16
N PRO A 30 8.60 -13.21 -9.48
CA PRO A 30 8.94 -12.24 -10.52
C PRO A 30 8.24 -12.54 -11.85
N ALA A 31 8.17 -13.81 -12.25
CA ALA A 31 7.52 -14.26 -13.47
C ALA A 31 5.99 -14.07 -13.49
N ARG A 32 5.35 -13.77 -12.35
CA ARG A 32 3.92 -13.43 -12.26
C ARG A 32 3.62 -11.99 -12.70
N TYR A 33 4.64 -11.13 -12.72
CA TYR A 33 4.51 -9.75 -13.16
C TYR A 33 4.78 -9.68 -14.66
N ARG A 34 3.85 -9.08 -15.42
CA ARG A 34 3.90 -9.08 -16.89
C ARG A 34 5.10 -8.33 -17.48
N THR A 35 5.75 -7.46 -16.71
CA THR A 35 6.83 -6.57 -17.15
C THR A 35 7.90 -6.45 -16.08
N GLU A 36 9.15 -6.23 -16.50
CA GLU A 36 10.31 -5.93 -15.63
C GLU A 36 10.62 -7.01 -14.59
N GLU A 37 10.72 -8.29 -15.01
CA GLU A 37 10.98 -9.42 -14.11
C GLU A 37 12.21 -9.21 -13.21
N GLU A 38 13.34 -8.76 -13.77
CA GLU A 38 14.56 -8.50 -13.00
C GLU A 38 14.34 -7.44 -11.90
N ARG A 39 13.62 -6.36 -12.21
CA ARG A 39 13.28 -5.35 -11.21
C ARG A 39 12.39 -5.93 -10.11
N TRP A 40 11.40 -6.75 -10.45
CA TRP A 40 10.57 -7.41 -9.45
C TRP A 40 11.36 -8.40 -8.60
N ARG A 41 12.35 -9.08 -9.18
CA ARG A 41 13.27 -9.96 -8.44
C ARG A 41 14.00 -9.19 -7.35
N ASP A 42 14.56 -8.03 -7.67
CA ASP A 42 15.28 -7.19 -6.70
C ASP A 42 14.33 -6.66 -5.61
N LEU A 43 13.17 -6.10 -6.01
CA LEU A 43 12.19 -5.57 -5.06
C LEU A 43 11.63 -6.65 -4.11
N LEU A 44 11.41 -7.87 -4.60
CA LEU A 44 10.90 -8.98 -3.81
C LEU A 44 11.99 -9.66 -2.96
N ALA A 45 13.27 -9.50 -3.31
CA ALA A 45 14.37 -9.88 -2.44
C ALA A 45 14.43 -8.96 -1.21
N ASP A 46 14.20 -7.65 -1.41
CA ASP A 46 14.16 -6.67 -0.32
C ASP A 46 12.90 -6.79 0.56
N PHE A 47 11.73 -6.96 -0.07
CA PHE A 47 10.44 -7.05 0.64
C PHE A 47 9.50 -8.07 -0.01
N GLY A 48 9.75 -9.34 0.28
CA GLY A 48 9.03 -10.49 -0.27
C GLY A 48 7.73 -10.89 0.48
N PRO A 49 7.09 -11.99 0.05
CA PRO A 49 5.83 -12.48 0.64
C PRO A 49 5.93 -12.81 2.12
N ASP A 50 7.04 -13.37 2.59
CA ASP A 50 7.23 -13.69 4.01
C ASP A 50 7.46 -12.43 4.85
N ALA A 51 8.20 -11.43 4.33
CA ALA A 51 8.33 -10.12 4.97
C ALA A 51 6.96 -9.43 5.14
N LEU A 52 6.10 -9.51 4.12
CA LEU A 52 4.73 -8.97 4.19
C LEU A 52 3.87 -9.70 5.23
N ARG A 53 4.05 -11.01 5.41
CA ARG A 53 3.35 -11.79 6.46
C ARG A 53 3.84 -11.42 7.85
N ALA A 54 5.15 -11.29 8.04
CA ALA A 54 5.74 -10.83 9.29
C ALA A 54 5.28 -9.41 9.65
N TRP A 55 5.23 -8.50 8.66
CA TRP A 55 4.69 -7.15 8.85
C TRP A 55 3.22 -7.16 9.30
N ALA A 56 2.38 -8.05 8.76
CA ALA A 56 1.00 -8.18 9.23
C ALA A 56 0.93 -8.70 10.68
N GLU A 57 1.83 -9.60 11.06
CA GLU A 57 1.96 -10.12 12.42
C GLU A 57 2.40 -9.04 13.42
N GLU A 58 3.34 -8.16 13.06
CA GLU A 58 3.71 -6.97 13.84
C GLU A 58 2.51 -6.05 14.11
N LEU A 59 1.52 -6.05 13.22
CA LEU A 59 0.26 -5.32 13.36
C LEU A 59 -0.82 -6.13 14.11
N ALA A 60 -0.43 -7.23 14.76
CA ALA A 60 -1.26 -8.19 15.48
C ALA A 60 -2.31 -8.87 14.60
N VAL A 61 -1.99 -9.11 13.32
CA VAL A 61 -2.85 -9.81 12.36
C VAL A 61 -2.13 -11.03 11.82
N GLU A 62 -2.44 -12.19 12.41
CA GLU A 62 -2.00 -13.48 11.87
C GLU A 62 -2.50 -13.71 10.44
N THR A 63 -1.72 -14.45 9.66
CA THR A 63 -2.08 -14.88 8.31
C THR A 63 -2.18 -16.40 8.21
N TYR A 64 -2.94 -16.90 7.24
CA TYR A 64 -3.00 -18.32 6.90
C TYR A 64 -2.99 -18.55 5.39
N VAL A 65 -2.51 -19.72 4.96
CA VAL A 65 -2.51 -20.15 3.57
C VAL A 65 -3.84 -20.84 3.27
N GLY A 66 -4.60 -20.33 2.31
CA GLY A 66 -5.81 -20.95 1.82
C GLY A 66 -5.53 -22.10 0.85
N THR A 67 -6.56 -22.87 0.51
CA THR A 67 -6.46 -24.01 -0.43
C THR A 67 -5.96 -23.61 -1.83
N SER A 68 -6.16 -22.35 -2.22
CA SER A 68 -5.65 -21.77 -3.47
C SER A 68 -4.19 -21.28 -3.40
N ARG A 69 -3.47 -21.57 -2.31
CA ARG A 69 -2.11 -21.04 -2.00
C ARG A 69 -2.02 -19.53 -1.81
N ARG A 70 -3.14 -18.81 -1.92
CA ARG A 70 -3.30 -17.41 -1.50
C ARG A 70 -3.23 -17.28 0.02
N VAL A 71 -2.67 -16.19 0.49
CA VAL A 71 -2.46 -15.89 1.92
C VAL A 71 -3.46 -14.83 2.35
N PHE A 72 -4.18 -15.09 3.43
CA PHE A 72 -5.24 -14.22 3.95
C PHE A 72 -5.02 -13.90 5.43
N PRO A 73 -5.41 -12.70 5.91
CA PRO A 73 -5.61 -12.42 7.32
C PRO A 73 -6.56 -13.41 7.99
N ARG A 74 -6.17 -13.99 9.12
CA ARG A 74 -7.01 -14.88 9.91
C ARG A 74 -8.26 -14.13 10.40
N GLY A 75 -9.43 -14.73 10.19
CA GLY A 75 -10.72 -14.13 10.55
C GLY A 75 -11.17 -12.96 9.66
N GLN A 76 -10.64 -12.84 8.43
CA GLN A 76 -11.05 -11.81 7.46
C GLN A 76 -10.84 -10.37 7.97
N LYS A 77 -9.77 -10.17 8.75
CA LYS A 77 -9.48 -8.97 9.52
C LYS A 77 -8.85 -7.81 8.71
N ALA A 78 -9.23 -7.63 7.44
CA ALA A 78 -8.68 -6.56 6.58
C ALA A 78 -8.85 -5.16 7.21
N ALA A 79 -10.02 -4.86 7.78
CA ALA A 79 -10.25 -3.58 8.44
C ALA A 79 -9.41 -3.40 9.72
N VAL A 80 -9.11 -4.49 10.44
CA VAL A 80 -8.24 -4.45 11.63
C VAL A 80 -6.81 -4.15 11.21
N LEU A 81 -6.31 -4.85 10.18
CA LEU A 81 -4.98 -4.64 9.62
C LEU A 81 -4.79 -3.19 9.15
N LEU A 82 -5.73 -2.67 8.36
CA LEU A 82 -5.67 -1.29 7.89
C LEU A 82 -5.69 -0.28 9.05
N ARG A 83 -6.56 -0.47 10.05
CA ARG A 83 -6.60 0.44 11.21
C ARG A 83 -5.31 0.41 12.01
N ALA A 84 -4.74 -0.77 12.26
CA ALA A 84 -3.47 -0.90 12.96
C ALA A 84 -2.33 -0.21 12.18
N TRP A 85 -2.29 -0.40 10.86
CA TRP A 85 -1.30 0.24 10.01
C TRP A 85 -1.43 1.77 10.01
N LEU A 86 -2.63 2.31 9.80
CA LEU A 86 -2.86 3.76 9.82
C LEU A 86 -2.54 4.37 11.18
N ARG A 87 -2.75 3.63 12.28
CA ARG A 87 -2.34 4.08 13.62
C ARG A 87 -0.82 4.15 13.74
N ARG A 88 -0.10 3.08 13.38
CA ARG A 88 1.38 3.05 13.37
C ARG A 88 1.98 4.19 12.55
N LEU A 89 1.39 4.53 11.40
CA LEU A 89 1.85 5.66 10.58
C LEU A 89 1.64 7.00 11.29
N ARG A 90 0.49 7.23 11.94
CA ARG A 90 0.25 8.45 12.71
C ARG A 90 1.20 8.58 13.90
N GLU A 91 1.48 7.47 14.59
CA GLU A 91 2.46 7.42 15.69
C GLU A 91 3.88 7.74 15.20
N ALA A 92 4.19 7.44 13.94
CA ALA A 92 5.44 7.83 13.29
C ALA A 92 5.43 9.28 12.74
N GLY A 93 4.40 10.07 13.02
CA GLY A 93 4.30 11.47 12.59
C GLY A 93 3.72 11.69 11.19
N VAL A 94 3.15 10.67 10.55
CA VAL A 94 2.51 10.83 9.23
C VAL A 94 1.19 11.58 9.35
N GLU A 95 1.09 12.70 8.63
CA GLU A 95 -0.15 13.44 8.45
C GLU A 95 -0.99 12.91 7.29
N PHE A 96 -2.27 12.68 7.52
CA PHE A 96 -3.21 12.23 6.50
C PHE A 96 -4.12 13.38 6.07
N LYS A 97 -3.91 13.90 4.85
CA LYS A 97 -4.83 14.83 4.19
C LYS A 97 -5.81 14.06 3.29
N THR A 98 -7.04 13.89 3.77
CA THR A 98 -8.16 13.27 3.04
C THR A 98 -9.08 14.35 2.45
N GLY A 99 -9.88 14.01 1.43
CA GLY A 99 -10.67 15.00 0.69
C GLY A 99 -9.82 16.01 -0.10
N ALA A 100 -8.54 15.73 -0.29
CA ALA A 100 -7.57 16.60 -0.95
C ALA A 100 -7.17 15.97 -2.30
N ARG A 101 -7.74 16.50 -3.38
CA ARG A 101 -7.43 16.08 -4.76
C ARG A 101 -6.26 16.90 -5.29
N LEU A 102 -5.17 16.21 -5.62
CA LEU A 102 -4.01 16.81 -6.29
C LEU A 102 -4.44 17.23 -7.70
N ALA A 103 -4.27 18.51 -8.02
CA ALA A 103 -4.59 19.12 -9.30
C ALA A 103 -3.32 19.38 -10.13
N GLY A 104 -2.20 19.66 -9.47
CA GLY A 104 -0.94 19.97 -10.12
C GLY A 104 0.27 19.50 -9.31
N LEU A 105 1.33 19.17 -10.02
CA LEU A 105 2.65 18.91 -9.47
C LEU A 105 3.66 19.65 -10.33
N THR A 106 4.38 20.59 -9.73
CA THR A 106 5.34 21.45 -10.44
C THR A 106 6.71 21.34 -9.78
N ASP A 107 7.76 21.23 -10.58
CA ASP A 107 9.14 21.34 -10.11
C ASP A 107 9.46 22.82 -9.80
N ALA A 108 9.88 23.10 -8.57
CA ALA A 108 10.25 24.42 -8.08
C ALA A 108 11.76 24.54 -7.79
N GLY A 109 12.60 23.67 -8.38
CA GLY A 109 14.04 23.64 -8.19
C GLY A 109 14.44 22.71 -7.05
N GLU A 110 14.65 23.25 -5.85
CA GLU A 110 15.04 22.43 -4.67
C GLU A 110 13.85 21.70 -4.02
N SER A 111 12.64 21.90 -4.54
CA SER A 111 11.41 21.32 -3.99
C SER A 111 10.36 21.11 -5.08
N TRP A 112 9.32 20.35 -4.73
CA TRP A 112 8.12 20.15 -5.50
C TRP A 112 6.98 20.98 -4.93
N CYS A 113 6.21 21.62 -5.80
CA CYS A 113 4.97 22.30 -5.48
C CYS A 113 3.78 21.41 -5.83
N LEU A 114 2.98 21.05 -4.83
CA LEU A 114 1.74 20.30 -4.96
C LEU A 114 0.58 21.28 -4.86
N ASP A 115 -0.21 21.38 -5.93
CA ASP A 115 -1.41 22.20 -5.99
C ASP A 115 -2.65 21.30 -5.84
N PHE A 116 -3.57 21.68 -4.95
CA PHE A 116 -4.79 20.95 -4.69
C PHE A 116 -6.02 21.72 -5.19
N GLU A 117 -7.09 21.01 -5.55
CA GLU A 117 -8.32 21.64 -6.09
C GLU A 117 -9.01 22.59 -5.13
N ASN A 118 -8.77 22.44 -3.82
CA ASN A 118 -9.28 23.34 -2.79
C ASN A 118 -8.47 24.65 -2.67
N GLY A 119 -7.47 24.86 -3.53
CA GLY A 119 -6.58 26.02 -3.51
C GLY A 119 -5.40 25.90 -2.54
N GLU A 120 -5.28 24.79 -1.81
CA GLU A 120 -4.12 24.54 -0.94
C GLU A 120 -2.87 24.27 -1.78
N ARG A 121 -1.72 24.74 -1.29
CA ARG A 121 -0.41 24.49 -1.87
C ARG A 121 0.56 23.95 -0.82
N LEU A 122 1.28 22.88 -1.16
CA LEU A 122 2.30 22.28 -0.30
C LEU A 122 3.65 22.21 -1.02
N LEU A 123 4.72 22.50 -0.29
CA LEU A 123 6.09 22.30 -0.76
C LEU A 123 6.67 21.03 -0.14
N ALA A 124 7.36 20.22 -0.93
CA ALA A 124 8.00 18.99 -0.48
C ALA A 124 9.36 18.78 -1.15
N GLY A 125 10.38 18.34 -0.41
CA GLY A 125 11.68 18.00 -1.01
C GLY A 125 11.65 16.73 -1.87
N ALA A 126 10.66 15.85 -1.65
CA ALA A 126 10.44 14.65 -2.44
C ALA A 126 8.96 14.30 -2.52
N VAL A 127 8.55 13.68 -3.63
CA VAL A 127 7.16 13.26 -3.88
C VAL A 127 7.14 11.82 -4.37
N VAL A 128 6.32 10.98 -3.71
CA VAL A 128 6.05 9.60 -4.12
C VAL A 128 4.62 9.49 -4.64
N LEU A 129 4.45 9.18 -5.91
CA LEU A 129 3.14 9.04 -6.55
C LEU A 129 2.60 7.62 -6.40
N ALA A 130 1.77 7.39 -5.37
CA ALA A 130 1.10 6.12 -5.10
C ALA A 130 -0.41 6.17 -5.44
N LEU A 131 -0.76 6.69 -6.62
CA LEU A 131 -2.14 7.07 -7.00
C LEU A 131 -3.03 5.90 -7.45
N GLY A 132 -2.47 4.69 -7.58
CA GLY A 132 -3.20 3.53 -8.10
C GLY A 132 -3.44 3.58 -9.62
N GLY A 133 -4.38 2.75 -10.10
CA GLY A 133 -4.76 2.67 -11.53
C GLY A 133 -6.23 3.03 -11.76
N ALA A 134 -6.65 3.04 -13.03
CA ALA A 134 -7.96 3.56 -13.48
C ALA A 134 -9.18 2.62 -13.31
N SER A 135 -9.02 1.48 -12.63
CA SER A 135 -10.04 0.42 -12.51
C SER A 135 -11.11 0.70 -11.46
#